data_AF-A0A1G4S4P6-F1
#
_entry.id   AF-A0A1G4S4P6-F1
#
_cell.length_a   1.000
_cell.length_b   1.000
_cell.length_c   1.000
_cell.angle_alpha   90.00
_cell.angle_beta   90.00
_cell.angle_gamma   90.00
#
_symmetry.space_group_name_H-M   'P 1'
#
loop_
_entity.id
_entity.type
_entity.pdbx_description
1 polymer ?
#
loop_
_entity_poly.entity_id
_entity_poly.type
_entity_poly.pdbx_seq_one_letter_code
_entity_poly.pdbx_strand_id
1 'polypeptide(L)'
;MIGLWKGVGLPSGHPLDGVLENLHWFGKRFHNDMRADALLFERHPARLVAIDPSYIPIRLAIKAAPLGRTAVARKLFLHLQQALRAKGTTASITLRTFEQVESAAMIYDKQPIVDHFRLVSHDELVGMMCVRDDPCRYFFRLRKVTEAGM
;
A
#
# COMPACT_ATOMS: atom_id res chain seq x y z
N MET A 1 -7.06 -1.59 14.13
CA MET A 1 -6.23 -1.62 12.89
C MET A 1 -5.10 -2.64 12.93
N ILE A 2 -4.60 -3.08 14.10
CA ILE A 2 -3.54 -4.10 14.15
C ILE A 2 -3.93 -5.38 13.39
N GLY A 3 -2.97 -5.94 12.65
CA GLY A 3 -3.11 -7.21 11.94
C GLY A 3 -2.70 -7.14 10.47
N LEU A 4 -2.97 -8.22 9.75
CA LEU A 4 -2.77 -8.32 8.30
C LEU A 4 -4.05 -7.92 7.57
N TRP A 5 -3.90 -7.10 6.53
CA TRP A 5 -5.03 -6.57 5.76
C TRP A 5 -4.80 -6.76 4.28
N LYS A 6 -5.77 -7.35 3.59
CA LYS A 6 -5.78 -7.51 2.14
C LYS A 6 -6.33 -6.25 1.50
N GLY A 7 -5.58 -5.70 0.54
CA GLY A 7 -5.89 -4.46 -0.16
C GLY A 7 -6.48 -4.69 -1.54
N VAL A 8 -7.31 -3.74 -1.97
CA VAL A 8 -7.76 -3.60 -3.35
C VAL A 8 -7.87 -2.10 -3.66
N GLY A 9 -7.36 -1.66 -4.81
CA GLY A 9 -7.56 -0.32 -5.30
C GLY A 9 -9.02 -0.07 -5.65
N LEU A 10 -9.47 1.16 -5.40
CA LEU A 10 -10.77 1.65 -5.82
C LEU A 10 -10.55 2.54 -7.05
N PRO A 11 -11.19 2.27 -8.20
CA PRO A 11 -11.02 3.09 -9.39
C PRO A 11 -11.41 4.54 -9.11
N SER A 12 -10.46 5.46 -9.27
CA SER A 12 -10.67 6.91 -9.07
C SER A 12 -10.14 7.76 -10.23
N GLY A 13 -9.57 7.12 -11.26
CA GLY A 13 -8.89 7.79 -12.36
C GLY A 13 -7.43 8.14 -12.02
N HIS A 14 -6.91 7.64 -10.89
CA HIS A 14 -5.53 7.88 -10.51
C HIS A 14 -4.59 7.08 -11.44
N PRO A 15 -3.40 7.61 -11.83
CA PRO A 15 -2.51 6.92 -12.74
C PRO A 15 -2.07 5.53 -12.27
N LEU A 16 -2.07 5.25 -10.96
CA LEU A 16 -1.72 3.94 -10.39
C LEU A 16 -2.86 2.90 -10.41
N ASP A 17 -4.08 3.26 -10.84
CA ASP A 17 -5.21 2.34 -10.87
C ASP A 17 -4.90 1.09 -11.70
N GLY A 18 -4.99 -0.10 -11.09
CA GLY A 18 -4.68 -1.38 -11.73
C GLY A 18 -3.19 -1.74 -11.77
N VAL A 19 -2.28 -0.83 -11.38
CA VAL A 19 -0.84 -1.12 -11.34
C VAL A 19 -0.51 -2.05 -10.18
N LEU A 20 -0.94 -1.68 -8.97
CA LEU A 20 -0.63 -2.46 -7.77
C LEU A 20 -1.24 -3.87 -7.85
N GLU A 21 -2.47 -3.98 -8.36
CA GLU A 21 -3.15 -5.25 -8.59
C GLU A 21 -2.39 -6.12 -9.59
N ASN A 22 -1.93 -5.55 -10.71
CA ASN A 22 -1.12 -6.28 -11.69
C ASN A 22 0.21 -6.76 -11.10
N LEU A 23 0.80 -6.00 -10.18
CA LEU A 23 2.04 -6.36 -9.50
C LEU A 23 1.83 -7.36 -8.34
N HIS A 24 0.62 -7.89 -8.16
CA HIS A 24 0.24 -8.77 -7.05
C HIS A 24 0.40 -8.12 -5.67
N TRP A 25 0.02 -6.84 -5.56
CA TRP A 25 -0.11 -6.20 -4.26
C TRP A 25 -1.16 -6.95 -3.43
N PHE A 26 -0.73 -7.44 -2.29
CA PHE A 26 -1.57 -8.14 -1.34
C PHE A 26 -2.27 -7.15 -0.42
N GLY A 27 -1.53 -6.18 0.12
CA GLY A 27 -2.08 -5.25 1.12
C GLY A 27 -1.03 -4.71 2.07
N LYS A 28 -1.38 -4.63 3.36
CA LYS A 28 -0.59 -3.98 4.42
C LYS A 28 -0.62 -4.80 5.71
N ARG A 29 0.39 -4.65 6.56
CA ARG A 29 0.39 -5.20 7.93
C ARG A 29 0.69 -4.08 8.92
N PHE A 30 -0.14 -3.99 9.96
CA PHE A 30 0.01 -3.03 11.05
C PHE A 30 0.41 -3.77 12.32
N HIS A 31 1.48 -3.31 12.96
CA HIS A 31 2.10 -3.92 14.14
C HIS A 31 1.72 -3.16 15.42
N ASN A 32 1.84 -3.83 16.57
CA ASN A 32 1.43 -3.28 17.88
C ASN A 32 2.23 -2.03 18.30
N ASP A 33 3.43 -1.86 17.77
CA ASP A 33 4.33 -0.73 18.03
C ASP A 33 4.04 0.49 17.13
N MET A 34 2.87 0.52 16.50
CA MET A 34 2.45 1.56 15.54
C MET A 34 3.33 1.63 14.29
N ARG A 35 4.11 0.59 14.00
CA ARG A 35 4.84 0.43 12.74
C ARG A 35 4.02 -0.37 11.74
N ALA A 36 4.36 -0.21 10.46
CA ALA A 36 3.64 -0.88 9.38
C ALA A 36 4.56 -1.37 8.27
N ASP A 37 4.22 -2.54 7.73
CA ASP A 37 4.67 -2.98 6.41
C ASP A 37 3.69 -2.42 5.38
N ALA A 38 4.08 -1.32 4.75
CA ALA A 38 3.15 -0.49 3.97
C ALA A 38 2.76 -1.11 2.62
N LEU A 39 3.61 -2.00 2.10
CA LEU A 39 3.44 -2.67 0.82
C LEU A 39 3.85 -4.14 0.95
N LEU A 40 2.84 -5.00 1.08
CA LEU A 40 3.00 -6.45 0.99
C LEU A 40 2.59 -6.91 -0.40
N PHE A 41 3.44 -7.71 -1.02
CA PHE A 41 3.18 -8.33 -2.31
C PHE A 41 3.21 -9.84 -2.19
N GLU A 42 2.36 -10.51 -2.95
CA GLU A 42 2.32 -11.96 -3.02
C GLU A 42 3.26 -12.44 -4.13
N ARG A 43 4.23 -13.30 -3.78
CA ARG A 43 5.16 -13.91 -4.75
C ARG A 43 4.66 -15.27 -5.23
N HIS A 44 4.15 -16.05 -4.28
CA HIS A 44 3.48 -17.34 -4.45
C HIS A 44 2.28 -17.34 -3.49
N PRO A 45 1.28 -18.22 -3.71
CA PRO A 45 0.16 -18.35 -2.77
C PRO A 45 0.66 -18.41 -1.33
N ALA A 46 0.14 -17.53 -0.47
CA ALA A 46 0.48 -17.38 0.95
C ALA A 46 1.93 -16.93 1.27
N ARG A 47 2.79 -16.65 0.27
CA ARG A 47 4.14 -16.12 0.49
C ARG A 47 4.18 -14.61 0.25
N LEU A 48 4.01 -13.86 1.33
CA LEU A 48 4.06 -12.40 1.33
C LEU A 48 5.50 -11.87 1.48
N VAL A 49 5.81 -10.84 0.69
CA VAL A 49 7.08 -10.12 0.75
C VAL A 49 6.78 -8.64 0.99
N ALA A 50 7.33 -8.09 2.07
CA ALA A 50 7.33 -6.65 2.31
C ALA A 50 8.38 -5.98 1.41
N ILE A 51 7.98 -4.93 0.70
CA ILE A 51 8.84 -4.19 -0.22
C ILE A 51 9.13 -2.80 0.36
N ASP A 52 10.40 -2.38 0.35
CA ASP A 52 10.78 -1.03 0.77
C ASP A 52 10.47 -0.06 -0.38
N PRO A 53 9.50 0.87 -0.21
CA PRO A 53 9.12 1.77 -1.27
C PRO A 53 10.22 2.79 -1.61
N SER A 54 11.26 2.96 -0.78
CA SER A 54 12.36 3.90 -1.08
C SER A 54 13.17 3.54 -2.33
N TYR A 55 13.14 2.27 -2.75
CA TYR A 55 13.76 1.84 -4.00
C TYR A 55 13.00 2.30 -5.26
N ILE A 56 11.73 2.72 -5.11
CA ILE A 56 10.87 3.10 -6.23
C ILE A 56 10.24 4.47 -5.93
N PRO A 57 10.89 5.59 -6.30
CA PRO A 57 10.35 6.92 -6.07
C PRO A 57 8.92 7.07 -6.62
N ILE A 58 7.97 7.48 -5.79
CA ILE A 58 6.54 7.42 -6.11
C ILE A 58 6.18 8.24 -7.37
N ARG A 59 6.84 9.38 -7.57
CA ARG A 59 6.63 10.23 -8.76
C ARG A 59 7.03 9.54 -10.05
N LEU A 60 8.09 8.71 -10.01
CA LEU A 60 8.51 7.93 -11.18
C LEU A 60 7.53 6.79 -11.43
N ALA A 61 7.04 6.13 -10.38
CA ALA A 61 6.03 5.08 -10.51
C ALA A 61 4.73 5.62 -11.13
N ILE A 62 4.28 6.81 -10.74
CA ILE A 62 3.09 7.47 -11.31
C ILE A 62 3.30 7.78 -12.80
N LYS A 63 4.45 8.34 -13.19
CA LYS A 63 4.77 8.61 -14.60
C LYS A 63 4.88 7.33 -15.44
N ALA A 64 5.46 6.27 -14.88
CA ALA A 64 5.65 4.98 -15.53
C ALA A 64 4.43 4.05 -15.40
N ALA A 65 3.32 4.52 -14.84
CA ALA A 65 2.18 3.67 -14.53
C ALA A 65 1.57 2.92 -15.73
N PRO A 66 1.56 3.44 -16.98
CA PRO A 66 1.14 2.65 -18.15
C PRO A 66 1.97 1.37 -18.31
N LEU A 67 3.28 1.43 -18.07
CA LEU A 67 4.17 0.26 -18.14
C LEU A 67 3.88 -0.70 -16.98
N GLY A 68 3.59 -0.18 -15.79
CA GLY A 68 3.27 -0.98 -14.60
C GLY A 68 2.06 -1.90 -14.74
N ARG A 69 1.16 -1.64 -15.70
CA ARG A 69 -0.02 -2.48 -16.02
C ARG A 69 0.29 -3.66 -16.95
N THR A 70 1.51 -3.72 -17.49
CA THR A 70 1.88 -4.75 -18.46
C THR A 70 2.27 -6.07 -17.79
N ALA A 71 2.10 -7.18 -18.51
CA ALA A 71 2.58 -8.48 -18.04
C ALA A 71 4.12 -8.55 -17.93
N VAL A 72 4.84 -7.76 -18.73
CA VAL A 72 6.31 -7.65 -18.66
C VAL A 72 6.73 -7.01 -17.35
N ALA A 73 6.11 -5.88 -16.96
CA ALA A 73 6.40 -5.24 -15.67
C ALA A 73 6.11 -6.18 -14.49
N ARG A 74 5.00 -6.92 -14.52
CA ARG A 74 4.70 -7.96 -13.53
C ARG A 74 5.79 -9.02 -13.43
N LYS A 75 6.21 -9.60 -14.56
CA LYS A 75 7.28 -10.60 -14.59
C LYS A 75 8.56 -10.01 -14.00
N LEU A 76 9.00 -8.84 -14.48
CA LEU A 76 10.20 -8.18 -13.98
C LEU A 76 10.12 -7.93 -12.47
N PHE A 77 9.01 -7.40 -11.99
CA PHE A 77 8.79 -7.11 -10.58
C PHE A 77 8.91 -8.37 -9.71
N LEU A 78 8.29 -9.50 -10.11
CA LEU A 78 8.40 -10.77 -9.40
C LEU A 78 9.86 -11.26 -9.27
N HIS A 79 10.72 -11.02 -10.26
CA HIS A 79 12.15 -11.35 -10.18
C HIS A 79 12.89 -10.40 -9.24
N LEU A 80 12.55 -9.10 -9.26
CA LEU A 80 13.19 -8.07 -8.45
C LEU A 80 12.69 -7.99 -7.00
N GLN A 81 11.54 -8.59 -6.67
CA GLN A 81 10.91 -8.53 -5.34
C GLN A 81 11.89 -8.85 -4.19
N GLN A 82 12.78 -9.82 -4.39
CA GLN A 82 13.74 -10.20 -3.34
C GLN A 82 14.80 -9.12 -3.10
N ALA A 83 15.24 -8.41 -4.15
CA ALA A 83 16.19 -7.31 -4.04
C ALA A 83 15.55 -6.06 -3.43
N LEU A 84 14.26 -5.86 -3.70
CA LEU A 84 13.45 -4.74 -3.18
C LEU A 84 12.87 -5.02 -1.77
N ARG A 85 13.17 -6.18 -1.18
CA ARG A 85 12.63 -6.60 0.10
C ARG A 85 13.02 -5.63 1.21
N ALA A 86 12.04 -5.23 2.00
CA ALA A 86 12.27 -4.40 3.16
C ALA A 86 13.07 -5.15 4.24
N LYS A 87 14.04 -4.45 4.83
CA LYS A 87 14.82 -4.95 5.97
C LYS A 87 14.10 -4.75 7.32
N GLY A 88 12.97 -4.06 7.32
CA GLY A 88 12.12 -3.80 8.47
C GLY A 88 10.83 -3.08 8.06
N THR A 89 10.09 -2.57 9.03
CA THR A 89 8.87 -1.79 8.79
C THR A 89 9.19 -0.49 8.07
N THR A 90 8.32 -0.04 7.18
CA THR A 90 8.59 1.05 6.21
C THR A 90 7.74 2.30 6.44
N ALA A 91 6.85 2.24 7.43
CA ALA A 91 5.92 3.30 7.74
C ALA A 91 5.53 3.27 9.22
N SER A 92 4.99 4.39 9.69
CA SER A 92 4.45 4.57 11.03
C SER A 92 3.02 5.07 10.98
N ILE A 93 2.22 4.67 11.98
CA ILE A 93 0.84 5.12 12.14
C ILE A 93 0.81 6.23 13.18
N THR A 94 0.11 7.31 12.87
CA THR A 94 -0.16 8.43 13.78
C THR A 94 -1.63 8.82 13.68
N LEU A 95 -2.17 9.43 14.73
CA LEU A 95 -3.42 10.16 14.61
C LEU A 95 -3.11 11.52 13.97
N ARG A 96 -3.86 11.88 12.92
CA ARG A 96 -3.76 13.18 12.25
C ARG A 96 -5.14 13.66 11.88
N THR A 97 -5.37 14.95 12.06
CA THR A 97 -6.55 15.63 11.54
C THR A 97 -6.37 15.85 10.03
N PHE A 98 -7.29 15.32 9.22
CA PHE A 98 -7.41 15.63 7.80
C PHE A 98 -8.75 16.32 7.57
N GLU A 99 -8.74 17.50 6.96
CA GLU A 99 -9.94 18.32 6.73
C GLU A 99 -10.84 18.44 7.98
N GLN A 100 -10.23 18.84 9.11
CA GLN A 100 -10.90 19.06 10.41
C GLN A 100 -11.42 17.81 11.13
N VAL A 101 -11.17 16.61 10.60
CA VAL A 101 -11.58 15.36 11.24
C VAL A 101 -10.37 14.49 11.57
N GLU A 102 -10.28 14.04 12.82
CA GLU A 102 -9.23 13.11 13.24
C GLU A 102 -9.40 11.75 12.56
N SER A 103 -8.30 11.26 11.99
CA SER A 103 -8.23 9.99 11.28
C SER A 103 -6.86 9.36 11.56
N ALA A 104 -6.84 8.02 11.61
CA ALA A 104 -5.57 7.31 11.61
C ALA A 104 -4.89 7.52 10.26
N ALA A 105 -3.63 7.93 10.28
CA ALA A 105 -2.82 8.15 9.09
C ALA A 105 -1.55 7.31 9.17
N MET A 106 -1.16 6.67 8.08
CA MET A 106 0.14 6.01 7.95
C MET A 106 1.06 6.86 7.09
N ILE A 107 2.23 7.19 7.64
CA ILE A 107 3.27 7.99 7.00
C ILE A 107 4.41 7.06 6.60
N TYR A 108 4.81 7.12 5.34
CA TYR A 108 5.94 6.35 4.83
C TYR A 108 7.24 7.02 5.26
N ASP A 109 8.18 6.24 5.80
CA ASP A 109 9.38 6.82 6.44
C ASP A 109 10.30 7.53 5.44
N LYS A 110 10.38 7.01 4.21
CA LYS A 110 11.33 7.44 3.18
C LYS A 110 10.67 7.97 1.91
N GLN A 111 9.35 8.16 1.92
CA GLN A 111 8.59 8.58 0.75
C GLN A 111 7.57 9.65 1.16
N PRO A 112 7.27 10.63 0.29
CA PRO A 112 6.34 11.71 0.60
C PRO A 112 4.88 11.27 0.41
N ILE A 113 4.52 10.16 1.05
CA ILE A 113 3.21 9.49 0.93
C ILE A 113 2.57 9.43 2.32
N VAL A 114 1.29 9.77 2.38
CA VAL A 114 0.45 9.62 3.58
C VAL A 114 -0.83 8.89 3.19
N ASP A 115 -1.10 7.78 3.84
CA ASP A 115 -2.36 7.04 3.70
C ASP A 115 -3.29 7.43 4.86
N HIS A 116 -4.39 8.12 4.57
CA HIS A 116 -5.44 8.44 5.56
C HIS A 116 -6.49 7.33 5.59
N PHE A 117 -6.87 6.88 6.78
CA PHE A 117 -7.79 5.75 6.94
C PHE A 117 -9.12 6.15 7.58
N ARG A 118 -10.20 5.57 7.06
CA ARG A 118 -11.53 5.59 7.64
C ARG A 118 -12.02 4.20 7.91
N LEU A 119 -12.57 4.00 9.10
CA LEU A 119 -13.23 2.76 9.48
C LEU A 119 -14.61 2.71 8.81
N VAL A 120 -14.86 1.63 8.07
CA VAL A 120 -16.17 1.33 7.49
C VAL A 120 -16.89 0.30 8.35
N SER A 121 -16.16 -0.72 8.83
CA SER A 121 -16.62 -1.75 9.77
C SER A 121 -15.44 -2.26 10.61
N HIS A 122 -15.70 -3.17 11.56
CA HIS A 122 -14.65 -3.77 12.40
C HIS A 122 -13.53 -4.47 11.62
N ASP A 123 -13.81 -4.92 10.40
CA ASP A 123 -12.94 -5.67 9.50
C ASP A 123 -12.65 -4.97 8.16
N GLU A 124 -13.16 -3.75 7.95
CA GLU A 124 -13.02 -3.01 6.69
C GLU A 124 -12.60 -1.56 6.92
N LEU A 125 -11.56 -1.13 6.21
CA LEU A 125 -11.04 0.23 6.19
C LEU A 125 -11.01 0.74 4.76
N VAL A 126 -11.27 2.03 4.57
CA VAL A 126 -10.96 2.74 3.33
C VAL A 126 -9.75 3.62 3.56
N GLY A 127 -8.81 3.57 2.63
CA GLY A 127 -7.61 4.36 2.59
C GLY A 127 -7.63 5.37 1.44
N MET A 128 -7.14 6.56 1.73
CA MET A 128 -6.86 7.59 0.73
C MET A 128 -5.38 7.92 0.79
N MET A 129 -4.65 7.58 -0.27
CA MET A 129 -3.24 7.91 -0.42
C MET A 129 -3.09 9.33 -0.99
N CYS A 130 -2.34 10.14 -0.27
CA CYS A 130 -1.92 11.47 -0.65
C CYS A 130 -0.41 11.47 -0.92
N VAL A 131 0.01 11.92 -2.10
CA VAL A 131 1.41 12.18 -2.42
C VAL A 131 1.65 13.68 -2.35
N ARG A 132 2.76 14.11 -1.74
CA ARG A 132 3.11 15.54 -1.67
C ARG A 132 3.20 16.14 -3.07
N ASP A 133 2.53 17.27 -3.27
CA ASP A 133 2.41 18.03 -4.53
C ASP A 133 1.74 17.25 -5.68
N ASP A 134 0.99 16.19 -5.36
CA ASP A 134 0.10 15.53 -6.31
C ASP A 134 -1.34 15.90 -5.97
N PRO A 135 -2.12 16.51 -6.89
CA PRO A 135 -3.54 16.78 -6.65
C PRO A 135 -4.39 15.52 -6.72
N CYS A 136 -3.94 14.47 -7.40
CA CYS A 136 -4.67 13.23 -7.54
C CYS A 136 -4.63 12.44 -6.22
N ARG A 137 -5.73 11.73 -5.94
CA ARG A 137 -5.87 10.88 -4.75
C ARG A 137 -6.08 9.45 -5.22
N TYR A 138 -5.26 8.54 -4.71
CA TYR A 138 -5.46 7.11 -4.94
C TYR A 138 -6.27 6.54 -3.78
N PHE A 139 -7.37 5.89 -4.10
CA PHE A 139 -8.25 5.28 -3.12
C PHE A 139 -8.06 3.78 -3.12
N PHE A 140 -8.14 3.19 -1.94
CA PHE A 140 -8.07 1.75 -1.79
C PHE A 140 -8.90 1.32 -0.60
N ARG A 141 -9.24 0.05 -0.57
CA ARG A 141 -9.92 -0.59 0.54
C ARG A 141 -9.02 -1.67 1.12
N LEU A 142 -9.07 -1.83 2.44
CA LEU A 142 -8.40 -2.88 3.18
C LEU A 142 -9.45 -3.73 3.92
N ARG A 143 -9.36 -5.05 3.79
CA ARG A 143 -10.15 -6.00 4.57
C ARG A 143 -9.22 -6.82 5.47
N LYS A 144 -9.60 -6.97 6.74
CA LYS A 144 -8.82 -7.73 7.71
C LYS A 144 -8.76 -9.20 7.31
N VAL A 145 -7.57 -9.79 7.37
CA VAL A 145 -7.38 -11.22 7.13
C VAL A 145 -7.60 -11.94 8.45
N THR A 146 -8.64 -12.76 8.50
CA THR A 146 -8.87 -13.72 9.60
C THR A 146 -8.18 -15.05 9.27
N GLU A 147 -7.72 -15.79 10.28
CA GLU A 147 -6.99 -17.06 10.10
C GLU A 147 -7.77 -18.15 9.35
N ALA A 148 -9.05 -17.96 9.07
CA ALA A 148 -9.90 -18.93 8.36
C ALA A 148 -9.72 -18.93 6.82
N GLY A 149 -8.68 -18.30 6.27
CA GLY A 149 -8.52 -18.10 4.82
C GLY A 149 -7.10 -18.29 4.26
N MET A 150 -6.25 -19.07 4.95
CA MET A 150 -5.02 -19.62 4.38
C MET A 150 -5.22 -21.10 4.03
#